data_AF-A0A3M7IUT9-F1
#
_entry.id   AF-A0A3M7IUT9-F1
#
_cell.length_a   1.000
_cell.length_b   1.000
_cell.length_c   1.000
_cell.angle_alpha   90.00
_cell.angle_beta   90.00
_cell.angle_gamma   90.00
#
_symmetry.space_group_name_H-M   'P 1'
#
loop_
_entity.id
_entity.type
_entity.pdbx_description
1 polymer ?
#
loop_
_entity_poly.entity_id
_entity_poly.type
_entity_poly.pdbx_seq_one_letter_code
_entity_poly.pdbx_strand_id
1 'polypeptide(L)'
;MLWTDNLRLGAQPERSSLSPPLASSPTTGSPDFIMTLPRYGINYDRLKVPELRRLIRAKGGKCRSSERKSTCLILLRRLDENATFKFMDLPPEMRNCVYRELFTWSEMPRSYGCFPNILQASKQIRSEAESILYGDEPYHIDLRFNSRLSTSRQREPIANITIEQGKWTFNYTGKEFSRDLRTCAWSKQVLRMHHVKVFLHFRGSKANAAGDSSLATKLMEAHYIAANHVLYSFAALLSTNETHIRSLQLRVDARAQEDFAAAASQILDPLRKLGPVIADITSFAGISDDTGRDLLEKMRAYDAAQDSTIKVADCEKLLSTWRNVREGMEECEDDRPYPRWWDVDGLVAKAWNLQQFLERDEYMDNAWDQNLTGTATALSEAIEEVRGSTRARLERKASRMQRLAGLLS
;
A
#
# COMPACT_ATOMS: atom_id res chain seq x y z
N MET A 1 -33.72 19.39 6.57
CA MET A 1 -34.21 20.56 5.81
C MET A 1 -33.09 20.99 4.87
N LEU A 2 -33.33 20.81 3.56
CA LEU A 2 -32.64 21.35 2.38
C LEU A 2 -31.12 21.15 2.24
N TRP A 3 -30.79 20.07 1.53
CA TRP A 3 -29.76 20.07 0.49
C TRP A 3 -30.01 21.16 -0.57
N THR A 4 -28.95 21.73 -1.13
CA THR A 4 -28.89 22.08 -2.56
C THR A 4 -27.47 21.92 -3.09
N ASP A 5 -27.36 21.03 -4.07
CA ASP A 5 -26.33 20.99 -5.11
C ASP A 5 -26.24 22.32 -5.88
N ASN A 6 -25.03 22.71 -6.32
CA ASN A 6 -24.70 22.71 -7.74
C ASN A 6 -23.30 23.29 -8.04
N LEU A 7 -22.64 22.55 -8.93
CA LEU A 7 -21.56 22.95 -9.82
C LEU A 7 -21.81 24.29 -10.52
N ARG A 8 -20.77 25.14 -10.65
CA ARG A 8 -20.39 25.75 -11.94
C ARG A 8 -19.04 26.47 -11.91
N LEU A 9 -18.35 26.29 -13.04
CA LEU A 9 -17.15 26.96 -13.50
C LEU A 9 -17.26 28.50 -13.52
N GLY A 10 -16.13 29.14 -13.29
CA GLY A 10 -15.71 30.35 -14.01
C GLY A 10 -15.81 31.66 -13.22
N ALA A 11 -14.65 32.18 -12.80
CA ALA A 11 -14.20 33.55 -13.07
C ALA A 11 -12.87 33.81 -12.37
N GLN A 12 -11.86 34.23 -13.15
CA GLN A 12 -10.70 34.95 -12.64
C GLN A 12 -11.15 36.24 -11.93
N PRO A 13 -10.23 36.83 -11.14
CA PRO A 13 -9.91 38.22 -11.38
C PRO A 13 -8.41 38.39 -11.67
N GLU A 14 -8.14 39.03 -12.80
CA GLU A 14 -6.92 39.78 -13.02
C GLU A 14 -6.73 40.81 -11.89
N ARG A 15 -5.49 40.95 -11.40
CA ARG A 15 -4.77 42.23 -11.48
C ARG A 15 -3.33 42.12 -10.98
N SER A 16 -2.44 42.56 -11.88
CA SER A 16 -1.33 43.48 -11.62
C SER A 16 0.01 42.91 -11.11
N SER A 17 0.87 42.60 -12.08
CA SER A 17 2.20 43.22 -12.28
C SER A 17 2.88 43.87 -11.06
N LEU A 18 3.91 43.22 -10.52
CA LEU A 18 5.01 43.86 -9.79
C LEU A 18 6.32 43.10 -10.07
N SER A 19 7.33 43.88 -10.43
CA SER A 19 8.72 43.55 -10.80
C SER A 19 9.48 42.63 -9.84
N PRO A 20 10.58 41.97 -10.28
CA PRO A 20 11.35 41.05 -9.45
C PRO A 20 12.12 41.79 -8.34
N PRO A 21 12.35 41.16 -7.16
CA PRO A 21 13.14 41.81 -6.12
C PRO A 21 14.64 41.83 -6.50
N LEU A 22 15.24 42.98 -6.23
CA LEU A 22 16.68 43.22 -6.25
C LEU A 22 17.42 42.36 -5.22
N ALA A 23 18.70 42.12 -5.54
CA ALA A 23 19.71 41.45 -4.75
C ALA A 23 19.78 41.88 -3.26
N SER A 24 20.03 40.92 -2.38
CA SER A 24 20.59 41.14 -1.05
C SER A 24 21.75 40.17 -0.77
N SER A 25 22.74 40.70 -0.06
CA SER A 25 24.15 40.25 -0.01
C SER A 25 24.42 39.20 1.10
N PRO A 26 25.68 38.78 1.37
CA PRO A 26 26.03 37.40 1.66
C PRO A 26 25.86 37.03 3.14
N THR A 27 25.25 35.87 3.41
CA THR A 27 25.33 35.23 4.74
C THR A 27 26.43 34.18 4.74
N THR A 28 27.40 34.42 5.60
CA THR A 28 28.57 33.61 5.93
C THR A 28 28.19 32.28 6.57
N GLY A 29 28.82 31.19 6.09
CA GLY A 29 29.16 30.03 6.92
C GLY A 29 28.23 28.81 6.88
N SER A 30 28.37 27.97 5.86
CA SER A 30 28.28 26.51 5.99
C SER A 30 29.01 25.83 4.84
N PRO A 31 29.74 24.73 5.08
CA PRO A 31 30.58 24.11 4.08
C PRO A 31 29.72 23.42 3.02
N ASP A 32 29.81 23.92 1.79
CA ASP A 32 29.93 23.12 0.58
C ASP A 32 29.08 21.83 0.55
N PHE A 33 27.78 21.99 0.35
CA PHE A 33 27.01 21.01 -0.41
C PHE A 33 27.50 21.06 -1.87
N ILE A 34 28.67 20.49 -2.13
CA ILE A 34 29.13 20.22 -3.50
C ILE A 34 28.21 19.14 -4.04
N MET A 35 27.27 19.55 -4.90
CA MET A 35 26.29 18.72 -5.59
C MET A 35 26.89 17.75 -6.62
N THR A 36 28.22 17.66 -6.71
CA THR A 36 28.94 16.64 -7.47
C THR A 36 29.68 15.72 -6.49
N LEU A 37 29.08 14.57 -6.17
CA LEU A 37 29.73 13.52 -5.40
C LEU A 37 31.13 13.24 -6.01
N PRO A 38 32.23 13.18 -5.20
CA PRO A 38 33.62 13.09 -5.69
C PRO A 38 33.97 11.90 -6.59
N ARG A 39 33.03 10.96 -6.79
CA ARG A 39 33.22 9.75 -7.61
C ARG A 39 32.90 9.94 -9.09
N TYR A 40 32.03 10.86 -9.46
CA TYR A 40 31.62 11.08 -10.85
C TYR A 40 32.26 12.32 -11.49
N GLY A 41 32.81 13.22 -10.67
CA GLY A 41 33.58 14.39 -11.13
C GLY A 41 35.05 14.05 -11.39
N ILE A 42 35.66 14.74 -12.36
CA ILE A 42 37.11 14.68 -12.56
C ILE A 42 37.79 15.24 -11.30
N ASN A 43 38.57 14.40 -10.60
CA ASN A 43 39.35 14.86 -9.47
C ASN A 43 40.54 15.70 -9.95
N TYR A 44 40.35 17.02 -10.01
CA TYR A 44 41.35 17.96 -10.49
C TYR A 44 42.64 17.97 -9.66
N ASP A 45 42.61 17.57 -8.39
CA ASP A 45 43.80 17.54 -7.54
C ASP A 45 44.83 16.51 -8.03
N ARG A 46 44.37 15.46 -8.73
CA ARG A 46 45.21 14.41 -9.31
C ARG A 46 45.89 14.81 -10.63
N LEU A 47 45.44 15.88 -11.28
CA LEU A 47 45.96 16.31 -12.57
C LEU A 47 47.20 17.19 -12.43
N LYS A 48 48.09 17.12 -13.44
CA LYS A 48 49.27 17.97 -13.52
C LYS A 48 48.89 19.37 -14.00
N VAL A 49 49.67 20.39 -13.63
CA VAL A 49 49.40 21.79 -14.01
C VAL A 49 49.20 21.99 -15.52
N PRO A 50 49.98 21.35 -16.43
CA PRO A 50 49.74 21.46 -17.86
C PRO A 50 48.37 20.90 -18.30
N GLU A 51 47.89 19.82 -17.68
CA GLU A 51 46.59 19.20 -17.96
C GLU A 51 45.45 20.09 -17.48
N LEU A 52 45.58 20.67 -16.27
CA LEU A 52 44.63 21.64 -15.74
C LEU A 52 44.49 22.85 -16.66
N ARG A 53 45.60 23.39 -17.19
CA ARG A 53 45.58 24.50 -18.14
C ARG A 53 44.89 24.13 -19.46
N ARG A 54 45.12 22.91 -19.97
CA ARG A 54 44.43 22.41 -21.17
C ARG A 54 42.92 22.33 -20.94
N LEU A 55 42.49 21.80 -19.80
CA LEU A 55 41.07 21.73 -19.42
C LEU A 55 40.43 23.11 -19.30
N ILE A 56 41.11 24.09 -18.68
CA ILE A 56 40.59 25.47 -18.58
C ILE A 56 40.36 26.06 -19.97
N ARG A 57 41.31 25.89 -20.89
CA ARG A 57 41.18 26.38 -22.27
C ARG A 57 40.06 25.67 -23.04
N ALA A 58 39.95 24.35 -22.88
CA ALA A 58 38.89 23.56 -23.51
C ALA A 58 37.49 23.99 -23.02
N LYS A 59 37.37 24.40 -21.75
CA LYS A 59 36.14 24.97 -21.16
C LYS A 59 35.93 26.46 -21.46
N GLY A 60 36.75 27.05 -22.34
CA GLY A 60 36.63 28.47 -22.73
C GLY A 60 37.16 29.48 -21.72
N GLY A 61 37.83 29.01 -20.65
CA GLY A 61 38.44 29.87 -19.64
C GLY A 61 39.78 30.45 -20.07
N LYS A 62 40.09 31.65 -19.57
CA LYS A 62 41.39 32.31 -19.76
C LYS A 62 42.33 31.88 -18.63
N CYS A 63 43.45 31.25 -18.97
CA CYS A 63 44.49 30.86 -18.01
C CYS A 63 45.87 31.25 -18.53
N ARG A 64 46.61 32.02 -17.73
CA ARG A 64 47.98 32.43 -18.06
C ARG A 64 48.96 31.27 -17.87
N SER A 65 50.03 31.25 -18.65
CA SER A 65 51.09 30.24 -18.56
C SER A 65 51.79 30.18 -17.19
N SER A 66 51.78 31.29 -16.44
CA SER A 66 52.40 31.44 -15.12
C SER A 66 51.49 31.10 -13.94
N GLU A 67 50.25 30.68 -14.17
CA GLU A 67 49.32 30.39 -13.06
C GLU A 67 49.74 29.17 -12.24
N ARG A 68 49.60 29.32 -10.92
CA ARG A 68 49.87 28.28 -9.93
C ARG A 68 48.75 27.23 -9.95
N LYS A 69 49.06 26.02 -9.48
CA LYS A 69 48.12 24.89 -9.44
C LYS A 69 46.83 25.26 -8.70
N SER A 70 46.92 25.91 -7.53
CA SER A 70 45.77 26.35 -6.74
C SER A 70 44.85 27.31 -7.51
N THR A 71 45.41 28.27 -8.25
CA THR A 71 44.64 29.18 -9.10
C THR A 71 43.91 28.44 -10.22
N CYS A 72 44.57 27.47 -10.86
CA CYS A 72 43.95 26.63 -11.88
C CYS A 72 42.76 25.81 -11.32
N LEU A 73 42.89 25.28 -10.11
CA LEU A 73 41.82 24.53 -9.44
C LEU A 73 40.61 25.41 -9.14
N ILE A 74 40.83 26.61 -8.61
CA ILE A 74 39.76 27.58 -8.33
C ILE A 74 39.05 27.99 -9.62
N LEU A 75 39.81 28.26 -10.69
CA LEU A 75 39.23 28.60 -12.00
C LEU A 75 38.41 27.46 -12.59
N LEU A 76 38.89 26.21 -12.50
CA LEU A 76 38.13 25.05 -12.98
C LEU A 76 36.84 24.86 -12.20
N ARG A 77 36.87 24.97 -10.86
CA ARG A 77 35.66 24.89 -10.04
C ARG A 77 34.66 25.98 -10.41
N ARG A 78 35.11 27.22 -10.59
CA ARG A 78 34.25 28.33 -11.05
C ARG A 78 33.69 28.11 -12.45
N LEU A 79 34.48 27.55 -13.37
CA LEU A 79 34.00 27.23 -14.71
C LEU A 79 32.96 26.11 -14.69
N ASP A 80 33.11 25.12 -13.81
CA ASP A 80 32.13 24.06 -13.64
C ASP A 80 30.86 24.54 -12.94
N GLU A 81 30.97 25.42 -11.94
CA GLU A 81 29.82 26.06 -11.28
C GLU A 81 28.97 26.86 -12.27
N ASN A 82 29.60 27.50 -13.25
CA ASN A 82 28.92 28.25 -14.29
C ASN A 82 28.58 27.41 -15.53
N ALA A 83 29.02 26.15 -15.58
CA ALA A 83 28.74 25.28 -16.71
C ALA A 83 27.30 24.78 -16.62
N THR A 84 26.47 25.21 -17.56
CA THR A 84 25.13 24.65 -17.73
C THR A 84 25.22 23.44 -18.66
N PHE A 85 25.05 22.25 -18.09
CA PHE A 85 24.90 21.04 -18.89
C PHE A 85 23.51 21.03 -19.53
N LYS A 86 23.44 21.15 -20.85
CA LYS A 86 22.19 21.09 -21.60
C LYS A 86 21.73 19.64 -21.75
N PHE A 87 21.17 19.09 -20.67
CA PHE A 87 20.71 17.71 -20.62
C PHE A 87 19.74 17.35 -21.76
N MET A 88 18.87 18.29 -22.15
CA MET A 88 17.89 18.08 -23.22
C MET A 88 18.47 18.12 -24.64
N ASP A 89 19.69 18.63 -24.82
CA ASP A 89 20.39 18.59 -26.11
C ASP A 89 21.02 17.21 -26.39
N LEU A 90 21.10 16.34 -25.37
CA LEU A 90 21.50 14.95 -25.57
C LEU A 90 20.46 14.20 -26.39
N PRO A 91 20.87 13.25 -27.26
CA PRO A 91 19.95 12.29 -27.87
C PRO A 91 19.15 11.49 -26.82
N PRO A 92 17.91 11.08 -27.14
CA PRO A 92 17.06 10.31 -26.21
C PRO A 92 17.74 9.07 -25.62
N GLU A 93 18.53 8.35 -26.42
CA GLU A 93 19.25 7.14 -26.01
C GLU A 93 20.29 7.45 -24.93
N MET A 94 20.99 8.59 -25.05
CA MET A 94 21.96 9.03 -24.05
C MET A 94 21.27 9.50 -22.77
N ARG A 95 20.11 10.14 -22.86
CA ARG A 95 19.30 10.51 -21.68
C ARG A 95 18.85 9.26 -20.92
N ASN A 96 18.43 8.21 -21.63
CA ASN A 96 18.07 6.93 -21.01
C ASN A 96 19.22 6.29 -20.24
N CYS A 97 20.46 6.35 -20.76
CA CYS A 97 21.63 5.89 -20.02
C CYS A 97 21.83 6.66 -18.71
N VAL A 98 21.63 7.99 -18.73
CA VAL A 98 21.72 8.80 -17.52
C VAL A 98 20.61 8.46 -16.53
N TYR A 99 19.36 8.28 -16.99
CA TYR A 99 18.25 7.88 -16.12
C TYR A 99 18.54 6.52 -15.45
N ARG A 100 19.04 5.54 -16.20
CA ARG A 100 19.42 4.24 -15.65
C ARG A 100 20.48 4.35 -14.57
N GLU A 101 21.56 5.10 -14.81
CA GLU A 101 22.60 5.32 -13.81
C GLU A 101 22.04 6.02 -12.54
N LEU A 102 21.13 6.99 -12.70
CA LEU A 102 20.52 7.71 -11.58
C LEU A 102 19.52 6.87 -10.77
N PHE A 103 18.85 5.91 -11.42
CA PHE A 103 17.85 5.07 -10.79
C PHE A 103 18.38 3.70 -10.39
N THR A 104 19.64 3.37 -10.70
CA THR A 104 20.27 2.12 -10.28
C THR A 104 20.36 2.08 -8.75
N TRP A 105 19.72 1.08 -8.16
CA TRP A 105 19.83 0.78 -6.75
C TRP A 105 21.18 0.07 -6.55
N SER A 106 22.18 0.78 -6.03
CA SER A 106 23.50 0.21 -5.79
C SER A 106 23.39 -1.02 -4.89
N GLU A 107 23.95 -2.16 -5.32
CA GLU A 107 24.09 -3.39 -4.51
C GLU A 107 24.90 -3.17 -3.22
N MET A 108 25.67 -2.08 -3.15
CA MET A 108 26.44 -1.71 -1.96
C MET A 108 25.54 -0.98 -0.94
N PRO A 109 25.35 -1.53 0.28
CA PRO A 109 24.32 -1.11 1.24
C PRO A 109 24.55 0.25 1.92
N ARG A 110 25.50 1.08 1.46
CA ARG A 110 25.93 2.28 2.23
C ARG A 110 26.22 3.56 1.46
N SER A 111 26.09 3.66 0.13
CA SER A 111 26.56 4.90 -0.51
C SER A 111 25.66 5.56 -1.55
N TYR A 112 24.79 4.87 -2.29
CA TYR A 112 24.02 5.53 -3.37
C TYR A 112 22.61 4.92 -3.49
N GLY A 113 21.58 5.75 -3.32
CA GLY A 113 20.18 5.37 -3.51
C GLY A 113 19.66 5.90 -4.84
N CYS A 114 18.48 5.43 -5.26
CA CYS A 114 17.75 6.00 -6.40
C CYS A 114 17.60 7.52 -6.22
N PHE A 115 17.91 8.31 -7.27
CA PHE A 115 17.83 9.77 -7.26
C PHE A 115 16.65 10.30 -8.12
N PRO A 116 15.40 10.21 -7.63
CA PRO A 116 14.23 10.58 -8.43
C PRO A 116 14.07 12.09 -8.63
N ASN A 117 14.90 12.93 -8.01
CA ASN A 117 14.76 14.39 -8.05
C ASN A 117 14.83 14.95 -9.48
N ILE A 118 15.51 14.26 -10.40
CA ILE A 118 15.55 14.63 -11.82
C ILE A 118 14.14 14.68 -12.46
N LEU A 119 13.18 13.89 -11.94
CA LEU A 119 11.79 13.88 -12.39
C LEU A 119 11.06 15.21 -12.14
N GLN A 120 11.58 16.06 -11.26
CA GLN A 120 10.99 17.37 -10.98
C GLN A 120 11.44 18.45 -11.97
N ALA A 121 12.48 18.19 -12.77
CA ALA A 121 13.08 19.21 -13.63
C ALA A 121 12.20 19.61 -14.83
N SER A 122 11.47 18.66 -15.43
CA SER A 122 10.60 18.92 -16.58
C SER A 122 9.59 17.79 -16.77
N LYS A 123 8.42 18.10 -17.35
CA LYS A 123 7.40 17.11 -17.74
C LYS A 123 7.94 16.08 -18.73
N GLN A 124 8.78 16.50 -19.67
CA GLN A 124 9.37 15.60 -20.67
C GLN A 124 10.34 14.62 -20.01
N ILE A 125 11.23 15.13 -19.15
CA ILE A 125 12.16 14.30 -18.38
C ILE A 125 11.37 13.28 -17.56
N ARG A 126 10.33 13.74 -16.88
CA ARG A 126 9.45 12.88 -16.08
C ARG A 126 8.83 11.75 -16.92
N SER A 127 8.24 12.06 -18.07
CA SER A 127 7.60 11.04 -18.91
C SER A 127 8.59 10.01 -19.48
N GLU A 128 9.80 10.44 -19.84
CA GLU A 128 10.85 9.53 -20.33
C GLU A 128 11.35 8.63 -19.21
N ALA A 129 11.67 9.23 -18.07
CA ALA A 129 12.34 8.61 -16.95
C ALA A 129 11.44 7.74 -16.07
N GLU A 130 10.14 8.05 -15.95
CA GLU A 130 9.19 7.24 -15.17
C GLU A 130 9.09 5.80 -15.69
N SER A 131 9.14 5.63 -17.02
CA SER A 131 9.11 4.30 -17.65
C SER A 131 10.31 3.44 -17.25
N ILE A 132 11.48 4.05 -17.06
CA ILE A 132 12.71 3.37 -16.65
C ILE A 132 12.67 3.13 -15.13
N LEU A 133 12.30 4.15 -14.35
CA LEU A 133 12.26 4.08 -12.89
C LEU A 133 11.36 2.97 -12.38
N TYR A 134 10.18 2.80 -12.99
CA TYR A 134 9.19 1.82 -12.55
C TYR A 134 9.15 0.57 -13.42
N GLY A 135 9.81 0.57 -14.57
CA GLY A 135 9.69 -0.46 -15.59
C GLY A 135 10.91 -1.34 -15.84
N ASP A 136 12.13 -0.87 -15.58
CA ASP A 136 13.34 -1.67 -15.89
C ASP A 136 13.70 -2.63 -14.74
N GLU A 137 13.62 -2.15 -13.49
CA GLU A 137 14.05 -2.92 -12.32
C GLU A 137 12.86 -3.49 -11.52
N PRO A 138 12.96 -4.75 -11.03
CA PRO A 138 11.97 -5.32 -10.14
C PRO A 138 11.99 -4.68 -8.75
N TYR A 139 10.81 -4.33 -8.24
CA TYR A 139 10.61 -3.86 -6.88
C TYR A 139 10.57 -5.03 -5.89
N HIS A 140 11.55 -5.11 -4.98
CA HIS A 140 11.74 -6.24 -4.06
C HIS A 140 11.16 -6.02 -2.66
N ILE A 141 9.99 -6.55 -2.37
CA ILE A 141 9.37 -6.48 -1.05
C ILE A 141 9.86 -7.67 -0.20
N ASP A 142 10.86 -7.42 0.64
CA ASP A 142 11.37 -8.42 1.60
C ASP A 142 10.59 -8.38 2.91
N LEU A 143 9.83 -9.44 3.17
CA LEU A 143 9.03 -9.62 4.39
C LEU A 143 9.70 -10.65 5.29
N ARG A 144 10.27 -10.19 6.41
CA ARG A 144 10.94 -11.07 7.38
C ARG A 144 10.12 -11.28 8.63
N PHE A 145 9.62 -12.50 8.80
CA PHE A 145 8.86 -12.94 9.96
C PHE A 145 9.81 -13.50 11.01
N ASN A 146 9.83 -12.86 12.17
CA ASN A 146 10.51 -13.31 13.37
C ASN A 146 9.49 -13.41 14.50
N SER A 147 9.80 -14.09 15.60
CA SER A 147 8.92 -14.07 16.77
C SER A 147 9.71 -13.97 18.06
N ARG A 148 9.08 -13.46 19.09
CA ARG A 148 9.64 -13.32 20.44
C ARG A 148 8.55 -13.58 21.47
N LEU A 149 8.94 -13.91 22.67
CA LEU A 149 8.01 -14.00 23.79
C LEU A 149 7.75 -12.61 24.34
N SER A 150 6.48 -12.30 24.61
CA SER A 150 6.07 -11.13 25.35
C SER A 150 6.74 -11.11 26.73
N THR A 151 7.10 -9.91 27.20
CA THR A 151 7.55 -9.68 28.57
C THR A 151 6.41 -9.72 29.59
N SER A 152 5.16 -9.92 29.13
CA SER A 152 3.98 -10.05 30.00
C SER A 152 4.06 -11.32 30.86
N ARG A 153 3.31 -11.34 31.97
CA ARG A 153 3.22 -12.51 32.86
C ARG A 153 2.75 -13.78 32.15
N GLN A 154 2.03 -13.64 31.03
CA GLN A 154 1.51 -14.75 30.23
C GLN A 154 2.46 -15.23 29.12
N ARG A 155 3.60 -14.54 28.86
CA ARG A 155 4.61 -14.90 27.83
C ARG A 155 4.01 -15.27 26.47
N GLU A 156 3.10 -14.46 25.98
CA GLU A 156 2.44 -14.69 24.69
C GLU A 156 3.42 -14.53 23.51
N PRO A 157 3.29 -15.34 22.44
CA PRO A 157 4.12 -15.22 21.25
C PRO A 157 3.76 -13.95 20.45
N ILE A 158 4.76 -13.14 20.13
CA ILE A 158 4.66 -11.93 19.31
C ILE A 158 5.44 -12.19 18.02
N ALA A 159 4.81 -12.08 16.85
CA ALA A 159 5.54 -12.06 15.59
C ALA A 159 6.10 -10.64 15.35
N ASN A 160 7.22 -10.50 14.67
CA ASN A 160 7.74 -9.22 14.21
C ASN A 160 7.95 -9.34 12.71
N ILE A 161 7.60 -8.28 11.98
CA ILE A 161 7.82 -8.21 10.55
C ILE A 161 8.79 -7.08 10.27
N THR A 162 9.91 -7.41 9.62
CA THR A 162 10.83 -6.39 9.11
C THR A 162 10.67 -6.27 7.61
N ILE A 163 10.44 -5.04 7.14
CA ILE A 163 10.39 -4.69 5.72
C ILE A 163 11.68 -3.94 5.37
N GLU A 164 12.57 -4.59 4.61
CA GLU A 164 13.93 -4.07 4.39
C GLU A 164 13.98 -2.79 3.54
N GLN A 165 12.99 -2.59 2.67
CA GLN A 165 12.90 -1.41 1.79
C GLN A 165 12.81 -0.07 2.54
N GLY A 166 12.58 -0.08 3.86
CA GLY A 166 12.56 1.13 4.69
C GLY A 166 13.04 0.96 6.14
N LYS A 167 13.65 -0.18 6.52
CA LYS A 167 14.02 -0.54 7.91
C LYS A 167 12.89 -0.32 8.94
N TRP A 168 11.67 -0.68 8.58
CA TRP A 168 10.56 -0.69 9.52
C TRP A 168 10.45 -2.07 10.14
N THR A 169 10.34 -2.13 11.47
CA THR A 169 10.02 -3.37 12.20
C THR A 169 8.69 -3.16 12.89
N PHE A 170 7.70 -3.95 12.48
CA PHE A 170 6.37 -3.97 13.05
C PHE A 170 6.27 -5.11 14.05
N ASN A 171 5.67 -4.86 15.21
CA ASN A 171 5.35 -5.92 16.15
C ASN A 171 3.92 -6.37 15.87
N TYR A 172 3.76 -7.65 15.58
CA TYR A 172 2.48 -8.30 15.49
C TYR A 172 2.01 -8.64 16.91
N THR A 173 1.20 -7.76 17.49
CA THR A 173 0.41 -8.00 18.71
C THR A 173 -1.08 -8.20 18.39
N GLY A 174 -1.41 -8.50 17.13
CA GLY A 174 -2.78 -8.46 16.62
C GLY A 174 -3.16 -7.06 16.17
N LYS A 175 -4.05 -6.38 16.91
CA LYS A 175 -4.86 -5.21 16.48
C LYS A 175 -4.09 -4.02 15.88
N GLU A 176 -2.85 -3.75 16.31
CA GLU A 176 -2.07 -2.58 15.85
C GLU A 176 -1.44 -2.80 14.46
N PHE A 177 -1.26 -4.05 14.07
CA PHE A 177 -0.47 -4.44 12.90
C PHE A 177 -1.13 -4.06 11.57
N SER A 178 -2.46 -4.18 11.47
CA SER A 178 -3.23 -3.86 10.27
C SER A 178 -3.21 -2.37 9.91
N ARG A 179 -3.23 -1.49 10.92
CA ARG A 179 -3.18 -0.03 10.72
C ARG A 179 -1.86 0.39 10.09
N ASP A 180 -0.78 -0.21 10.58
CA ASP A 180 0.58 0.08 10.12
C ASP A 180 0.80 -0.38 8.67
N LEU A 181 0.22 -1.52 8.26
CA LEU A 181 0.28 -2.01 6.89
C LEU A 181 -0.37 -1.06 5.87
N ARG A 182 -1.50 -0.43 6.22
CA ARG A 182 -2.20 0.53 5.33
C ARG A 182 -1.35 1.77 5.04
N THR A 183 -0.54 2.20 6.01
CA THR A 183 0.36 3.34 5.85
C THR A 183 1.75 2.95 5.36
N CYS A 184 1.97 1.66 5.11
CA CYS A 184 3.30 1.15 4.78
C CYS A 184 3.76 1.71 3.44
N ALA A 185 5.03 2.14 3.38
CA ALA A 185 5.58 2.82 2.21
C ALA A 185 5.38 2.01 0.92
N TRP A 186 5.57 0.69 0.95
CA TRP A 186 5.46 -0.16 -0.24
C TRP A 186 4.08 -0.09 -0.92
N SER A 187 3.00 0.21 -0.20
CA SER A 187 1.63 0.28 -0.75
C SER A 187 1.50 1.30 -1.89
N LYS A 188 2.18 2.45 -1.78
CA LYS A 188 2.15 3.50 -2.81
C LYS A 188 3.11 3.21 -3.96
N GLN A 189 4.24 2.59 -3.66
CA GLN A 189 5.23 2.23 -4.67
C GLN A 189 4.73 1.08 -5.56
N VAL A 190 4.13 0.04 -4.98
CA VAL A 190 3.82 -1.21 -5.70
C VAL A 190 2.87 -0.99 -6.88
N LEU A 191 1.90 -0.07 -6.73
CA LEU A 191 0.92 0.26 -7.77
C LEU A 191 1.56 0.88 -9.02
N ARG A 192 2.74 1.50 -8.87
CA ARG A 192 3.46 2.16 -9.96
C ARG A 192 4.42 1.24 -10.70
N MET A 193 4.80 0.12 -10.09
CA MET A 193 5.87 -0.76 -10.57
C MET A 193 5.35 -1.75 -11.62
N HIS A 194 6.14 -2.00 -12.65
CA HIS A 194 5.83 -3.05 -13.64
C HIS A 194 6.26 -4.44 -13.16
N HIS A 195 7.33 -4.53 -12.39
CA HIS A 195 7.87 -5.81 -11.95
C HIS A 195 7.94 -5.82 -10.43
N VAL A 196 7.24 -6.75 -9.79
CA VAL A 196 7.19 -6.86 -8.33
C VAL A 196 7.65 -8.24 -7.90
N LYS A 197 8.59 -8.29 -6.96
CA LYS A 197 9.04 -9.53 -6.31
C LYS A 197 8.77 -9.44 -4.82
N VAL A 198 8.00 -10.39 -4.30
CA VAL A 198 7.68 -10.49 -2.86
C VAL A 198 8.45 -11.67 -2.30
N PHE A 199 9.24 -11.44 -1.26
CA PHE A 199 10.02 -12.47 -0.58
C PHE A 199 9.46 -12.70 0.82
N LEU A 200 9.11 -13.94 1.13
CA LEU A 200 8.64 -14.38 2.44
C LEU A 200 9.75 -15.14 3.16
N HIS A 201 10.29 -14.52 4.20
CA HIS A 201 11.40 -15.06 4.99
C HIS A 201 10.93 -15.45 6.38
N PHE A 202 10.93 -16.75 6.69
CA PHE A 202 10.58 -17.27 8.00
C PHE A 202 11.85 -17.57 8.80
N ARG A 203 12.10 -16.81 9.87
CA ARG A 203 13.27 -17.04 10.73
C ARG A 203 12.94 -18.10 11.78
N GLY A 204 13.77 -19.15 11.87
CA GLY A 204 13.48 -20.34 12.68
C GLY A 204 13.07 -20.06 14.13
N SER A 205 11.90 -20.57 14.52
CA SER A 205 11.31 -20.46 15.86
C SER A 205 12.09 -21.23 16.94
N LYS A 206 12.84 -22.27 16.55
CA LYS A 206 13.56 -23.18 17.47
C LYS A 206 14.56 -22.46 18.38
N ALA A 207 15.25 -21.43 17.87
CA ALA A 207 16.17 -20.62 18.67
C ALA A 207 15.46 -19.83 19.78
N ASN A 208 14.22 -19.38 19.53
CA ASN A 208 13.44 -18.58 20.47
C ASN A 208 12.63 -19.43 21.45
N ALA A 209 12.42 -20.71 21.13
CA ALA A 209 11.68 -21.65 21.96
C ALA A 209 12.55 -22.35 23.04
N ALA A 210 13.87 -22.12 23.05
CA ALA A 210 14.82 -22.74 23.98
C ALA A 210 14.70 -24.29 24.09
N GLY A 211 14.25 -24.96 23.03
CA GLY A 211 14.05 -26.40 22.98
C GLY A 211 12.63 -26.89 23.30
N ASP A 212 11.69 -26.01 23.68
CA ASP A 212 10.28 -26.37 23.87
C ASP A 212 9.55 -26.50 22.51
N SER A 213 9.15 -27.72 22.17
CA SER A 213 8.46 -28.02 20.90
C SER A 213 7.08 -27.38 20.81
N SER A 214 6.30 -27.35 21.91
CA SER A 214 4.96 -26.74 21.92
C SER A 214 5.05 -25.24 21.70
N LEU A 215 6.03 -24.59 22.34
CA LEU A 215 6.28 -23.17 22.17
C LEU A 215 6.79 -22.85 20.75
N ALA A 216 7.66 -23.70 20.18
CA ALA A 216 8.13 -23.55 18.82
C ALA A 216 6.98 -23.60 17.80
N THR A 217 6.01 -24.49 18.00
CA THR A 217 4.80 -24.57 17.15
C THR A 217 3.97 -23.30 17.26
N LYS A 218 3.68 -22.81 18.48
CA LYS A 218 2.92 -21.56 18.67
C LYS A 218 3.62 -20.34 18.04
N LEU A 219 4.94 -20.29 18.14
CA LEU A 219 5.75 -19.22 17.55
C LEU A 219 5.77 -19.26 16.01
N MET A 220 5.70 -20.46 15.41
CA MET A 220 5.57 -20.63 13.95
C MET A 220 4.17 -20.26 13.47
N GLU A 221 3.13 -20.70 14.19
CA GLU A 221 1.75 -20.35 13.88
C GLU A 221 1.55 -18.82 13.83
N ALA A 222 2.15 -18.09 14.78
CA ALA A 222 2.16 -16.63 14.78
C ALA A 222 2.83 -16.04 13.52
N HIS A 223 3.89 -16.66 12.97
CA HIS A 223 4.48 -16.20 11.71
C HIS A 223 3.54 -16.41 10.53
N TYR A 224 2.86 -17.55 10.48
CA TYR A 224 1.95 -17.90 9.39
C TYR A 224 0.73 -17.00 9.36
N ILE A 225 0.16 -16.68 10.53
CA ILE A 225 -0.92 -15.70 10.66
C ILE A 225 -0.44 -14.32 10.17
N ALA A 226 0.72 -13.86 10.64
CA ALA A 226 1.28 -12.58 10.23
C ALA A 226 1.55 -12.52 8.71
N ALA A 227 2.02 -13.62 8.11
CA ALA A 227 2.25 -13.71 6.67
C ALA A 227 0.95 -13.65 5.88
N ASN A 228 -0.08 -14.39 6.31
CA ASN A 228 -1.40 -14.33 5.71
C ASN A 228 -1.96 -12.90 5.72
N HIS A 229 -1.85 -12.19 6.85
CA HIS A 229 -2.31 -10.80 6.97
C HIS A 229 -1.65 -9.86 5.97
N VAL A 230 -0.32 -9.95 5.82
CA VAL A 230 0.40 -9.11 4.85
C VAL A 230 0.01 -9.44 3.42
N LEU A 231 -0.11 -10.73 3.09
CA LEU A 231 -0.49 -11.18 1.75
C LEU A 231 -1.93 -10.81 1.40
N TYR A 232 -2.83 -10.84 2.37
CA TYR A 232 -4.17 -10.32 2.17
C TYR A 232 -4.13 -8.81 1.91
N SER A 233 -3.35 -8.05 2.69
CA SER A 233 -3.14 -6.60 2.49
C SER A 233 -2.65 -6.26 1.10
N PHE A 234 -1.69 -7.04 0.65
CA PHE A 234 -1.17 -6.98 -0.70
C PHE A 234 -2.26 -7.31 -1.73
N ALA A 235 -2.99 -8.41 -1.55
CA ALA A 235 -4.01 -8.87 -2.48
C ALA A 235 -5.14 -7.86 -2.65
N ALA A 236 -5.72 -7.34 -1.55
CA ALA A 236 -6.83 -6.40 -1.70
C ALA A 236 -6.37 -5.00 -2.13
N LEU A 237 -5.13 -4.59 -1.86
CA LEU A 237 -4.58 -3.36 -2.44
C LEU A 237 -4.55 -3.46 -3.97
N LEU A 238 -4.05 -4.58 -4.51
CA LEU A 238 -3.95 -4.78 -5.96
C LEU A 238 -5.31 -5.05 -6.61
N SER A 239 -6.26 -5.70 -5.91
CA SER A 239 -7.58 -5.98 -6.47
C SER A 239 -8.50 -4.75 -6.52
N THR A 240 -8.25 -3.74 -5.68
CA THR A 240 -9.09 -2.54 -5.57
C THR A 240 -8.59 -1.35 -6.38
N ASN A 241 -7.32 -1.34 -6.77
CA ASN A 241 -6.70 -0.23 -7.49
C ASN A 241 -6.29 -0.65 -8.90
N GLU A 242 -6.20 0.33 -9.80
CA GLU A 242 -5.55 0.12 -11.08
C GLU A 242 -4.06 -0.18 -10.85
N THR A 243 -3.55 -1.24 -11.48
CA THR A 243 -2.16 -1.66 -11.34
C THR A 243 -1.47 -1.66 -12.71
N HIS A 244 -0.19 -1.31 -12.73
CA HIS A 244 0.66 -1.39 -13.94
C HIS A 244 1.58 -2.61 -13.94
N ILE A 245 1.30 -3.59 -13.06
CA ILE A 245 2.14 -4.77 -12.88
C ILE A 245 2.08 -5.63 -14.14
N ARG A 246 3.25 -5.94 -14.69
CA ARG A 246 3.49 -6.82 -15.84
C ARG A 246 4.10 -8.16 -15.43
N SER A 247 4.74 -8.23 -14.26
CA SER A 247 5.16 -9.50 -13.67
C SER A 247 5.11 -9.46 -12.15
N LEU A 248 4.57 -10.51 -11.55
CA LEU A 248 4.59 -10.74 -10.12
C LEU A 248 5.39 -12.02 -9.83
N GLN A 249 6.34 -11.96 -8.91
CA GLN A 249 7.04 -13.15 -8.42
C GLN A 249 6.93 -13.24 -6.91
N LEU A 250 6.40 -14.35 -6.41
CA LEU A 250 6.40 -14.66 -4.99
C LEU A 250 7.48 -15.71 -4.71
N ARG A 251 8.38 -15.43 -3.77
CA ARG A 251 9.42 -16.35 -3.32
C ARG A 251 9.26 -16.65 -1.84
N VAL A 252 9.26 -17.93 -1.49
CA VAL A 252 9.31 -18.40 -0.10
C VAL A 252 10.69 -18.97 0.18
N ASP A 253 11.34 -18.49 1.25
CA ASP A 253 12.70 -18.93 1.57
C ASP A 253 12.70 -20.38 2.09
N ALA A 254 13.38 -21.26 1.34
CA ALA A 254 13.32 -22.73 1.44
C ALA A 254 13.81 -23.33 2.77
N ARG A 255 14.38 -22.55 3.70
CA ARG A 255 14.87 -23.07 4.99
C ARG A 255 13.76 -23.58 5.92
N ALA A 256 12.50 -23.30 5.62
CA ALA A 256 11.31 -23.68 6.40
C ALA A 256 10.43 -24.76 5.74
N GLN A 257 10.96 -25.48 4.74
CA GLN A 257 10.18 -26.31 3.80
C GLN A 257 9.35 -27.45 4.40
N GLU A 258 9.75 -28.07 5.52
CA GLU A 258 9.01 -29.25 6.04
C GLU A 258 7.65 -28.88 6.66
N ASP A 259 7.57 -27.80 7.44
CA ASP A 259 6.32 -27.39 8.10
C ASP A 259 5.47 -26.43 7.25
N PHE A 260 6.11 -25.64 6.37
CA PHE A 260 5.39 -24.68 5.53
C PHE A 260 4.51 -25.38 4.49
N ALA A 261 4.94 -26.51 3.91
CA ALA A 261 4.20 -27.18 2.85
C ALA A 261 2.76 -27.54 3.25
N ALA A 262 2.55 -27.96 4.50
CA ALA A 262 1.23 -28.29 5.03
C ALA A 262 0.34 -27.06 5.27
N ALA A 263 0.94 -25.91 5.62
CA ALA A 263 0.23 -24.66 5.90
C ALA A 263 0.14 -23.71 4.68
N ALA A 264 0.89 -23.98 3.61
CA ALA A 264 1.07 -23.09 2.47
C ALA A 264 -0.25 -22.70 1.81
N SER A 265 -1.16 -23.66 1.65
CA SER A 265 -2.48 -23.42 1.06
C SER A 265 -3.29 -22.40 1.86
N GLN A 266 -3.20 -22.41 3.19
CA GLN A 266 -3.89 -21.45 4.06
C GLN A 266 -3.20 -20.08 4.08
N ILE A 267 -1.87 -20.06 4.14
CA ILE A 267 -1.09 -18.82 4.21
C ILE A 267 -1.22 -18.02 2.92
N LEU A 268 -1.17 -18.71 1.77
CA LEU A 268 -1.19 -18.10 0.44
C LEU A 268 -2.59 -17.90 -0.13
N ASP A 269 -3.62 -18.48 0.51
CA ASP A 269 -5.02 -18.37 0.08
C ASP A 269 -5.45 -16.94 -0.28
N PRO A 270 -5.07 -15.87 0.45
CA PRO A 270 -5.49 -14.51 0.12
C PRO A 270 -5.10 -14.06 -1.28
N LEU A 271 -4.03 -14.61 -1.86
CA LEU A 271 -3.57 -14.28 -3.20
C LEU A 271 -4.55 -14.71 -4.29
N ARG A 272 -5.50 -15.62 -4.01
CA ARG A 272 -6.58 -15.97 -4.94
C ARG A 272 -7.38 -14.74 -5.39
N LYS A 273 -7.49 -13.72 -4.53
CA LYS A 273 -8.22 -12.47 -4.79
C LYS A 273 -7.58 -11.56 -5.84
N LEU A 274 -6.33 -11.84 -6.25
CA LEU A 274 -5.66 -11.12 -7.33
C LEU A 274 -6.30 -11.36 -8.70
N GLY A 275 -7.08 -12.44 -8.84
CA GLY A 275 -7.86 -12.73 -10.04
C GLY A 275 -7.04 -13.22 -11.24
N PRO A 276 -7.72 -13.46 -12.37
CA PRO A 276 -7.14 -14.13 -13.54
C PRO A 276 -6.05 -13.31 -14.23
N VAL A 277 -6.22 -11.99 -14.32
CA VAL A 277 -5.26 -11.10 -15.01
C VAL A 277 -3.88 -11.16 -14.37
N ILE A 278 -3.82 -11.14 -13.03
CA ILE A 278 -2.56 -11.23 -12.31
C ILE A 278 -2.03 -12.67 -12.30
N ALA A 279 -2.91 -13.68 -12.30
CA ALA A 279 -2.50 -15.09 -12.34
C ALA A 279 -1.59 -15.39 -13.54
N ASP A 280 -1.88 -14.85 -14.72
CA ASP A 280 -1.13 -15.13 -15.94
C ASP A 280 0.27 -14.51 -15.96
N ILE A 281 0.51 -13.49 -15.13
CA ILE A 281 1.80 -12.81 -14.97
C ILE A 281 2.51 -13.19 -13.66
N THR A 282 1.96 -14.14 -12.90
CA THR A 282 2.48 -14.55 -11.60
C THR A 282 3.36 -15.79 -11.71
N SER A 283 4.49 -15.77 -11.00
CA SER A 283 5.37 -16.92 -10.83
C SER A 283 5.67 -17.17 -9.36
N PHE A 284 5.79 -18.45 -9.00
CA PHE A 284 6.08 -18.87 -7.63
C PHE A 284 7.47 -19.53 -7.58
N ALA A 285 8.20 -19.32 -6.48
CA ALA A 285 9.42 -20.06 -6.18
C ALA A 285 9.49 -20.40 -4.68
N GLY A 286 10.09 -21.55 -4.36
CA GLY A 286 10.25 -21.99 -2.97
C GLY A 286 9.02 -22.64 -2.33
N ILE A 287 7.96 -22.85 -3.11
CA ILE A 287 6.80 -23.69 -2.77
C ILE A 287 6.74 -24.89 -3.70
N SER A 288 5.95 -25.92 -3.35
CA SER A 288 5.76 -27.07 -4.24
C SER A 288 5.03 -26.67 -5.53
N ASP A 289 5.35 -27.33 -6.64
CA ASP A 289 4.70 -27.09 -7.93
C ASP A 289 3.19 -27.35 -7.86
N ASP A 290 2.76 -28.32 -7.04
CA ASP A 290 1.35 -28.64 -6.81
C ASP A 290 0.62 -27.50 -6.11
N THR A 291 1.21 -26.96 -5.03
CA THR A 291 0.65 -25.80 -4.31
C THR A 291 0.60 -24.56 -5.21
N GLY A 292 1.65 -24.33 -6.01
CA GLY A 292 1.69 -23.20 -6.95
C GLY A 292 0.62 -23.31 -8.04
N ARG A 293 0.43 -24.51 -8.61
CA ARG A 293 -0.61 -24.76 -9.62
C ARG A 293 -2.02 -24.62 -9.07
N ASP A 294 -2.29 -25.20 -7.89
CA ASP A 294 -3.59 -25.07 -7.21
C ASP A 294 -3.93 -23.59 -6.94
N LEU A 295 -2.95 -22.80 -6.49
CA LEU A 295 -3.16 -21.37 -6.25
C LEU A 295 -3.43 -20.60 -7.55
N LEU A 296 -2.70 -20.86 -8.63
CA LEU A 296 -2.97 -20.24 -9.94
C LEU A 296 -4.35 -20.62 -10.46
N GLU A 297 -4.77 -21.88 -10.29
CA GLU A 297 -6.11 -22.33 -10.67
C GLU A 297 -7.18 -21.58 -9.88
N LYS A 298 -7.01 -21.44 -8.55
CA LYS A 298 -7.89 -20.63 -7.70
C LYS A 298 -7.92 -19.16 -8.11
N MET A 299 -6.79 -18.56 -8.48
CA MET A 299 -6.72 -17.18 -8.98
C MET A 299 -7.45 -17.02 -10.32
N ARG A 300 -7.31 -17.98 -11.24
CA ARG A 300 -7.98 -17.94 -12.54
C ARG A 300 -9.49 -18.19 -12.44
N ALA A 301 -9.89 -19.07 -11.54
CA ALA A 301 -11.30 -19.34 -11.24
C ALA A 301 -11.94 -18.27 -10.34
N TYR A 302 -11.15 -17.33 -9.82
CA TYR A 302 -11.66 -16.27 -8.95
C TYR A 302 -12.56 -15.32 -9.74
N ASP A 303 -13.84 -15.39 -9.45
CA ASP A 303 -14.84 -14.46 -9.93
C ASP A 303 -15.23 -13.51 -8.79
N ALA A 304 -14.86 -12.23 -8.93
CA ALA A 304 -15.19 -11.18 -7.97
C ALA A 304 -16.70 -10.94 -7.81
N ALA A 305 -17.54 -11.45 -8.73
CA ALA A 305 -18.99 -11.42 -8.63
C ALA A 305 -19.56 -12.59 -7.81
N GLN A 306 -18.82 -13.71 -7.71
CA GLN A 306 -19.18 -14.88 -6.89
C GLN A 306 -18.48 -14.91 -5.54
N ASP A 307 -17.43 -14.10 -5.35
CA ASP A 307 -16.76 -13.97 -4.07
C ASP A 307 -17.75 -13.38 -3.05
N SER A 308 -18.29 -14.24 -2.19
CA SER A 308 -19.27 -13.90 -1.15
C SER A 308 -18.66 -13.08 -0.01
N THR A 309 -17.44 -12.59 -0.19
CA THR A 309 -16.81 -11.66 0.73
C THR A 309 -17.58 -10.35 0.65
N ILE A 310 -18.37 -10.08 1.68
CA ILE A 310 -19.26 -8.91 1.71
C ILE A 310 -18.40 -7.65 1.59
N LYS A 311 -18.67 -6.83 0.58
CA LYS A 311 -17.93 -5.57 0.39
C LYS A 311 -18.31 -4.62 1.51
N VAL A 312 -17.37 -3.78 1.95
CA VAL A 312 -17.64 -2.74 2.96
C VAL A 312 -18.86 -1.89 2.58
N ALA A 313 -19.00 -1.55 1.29
CA ALA A 313 -20.16 -0.82 0.76
C ALA A 313 -21.50 -1.55 0.96
N ASP A 314 -21.51 -2.88 0.89
CA ASP A 314 -22.71 -3.69 1.12
C ASP A 314 -23.09 -3.70 2.61
N CYS A 315 -22.10 -3.74 3.51
CA CYS A 315 -22.31 -3.60 4.95
C CYS A 315 -22.82 -2.20 5.34
N GLU A 316 -22.26 -1.14 4.76
CA GLU A 316 -22.71 0.24 4.99
C GLU A 316 -24.16 0.45 4.52
N LYS A 317 -24.50 -0.10 3.34
CA LYS A 317 -25.87 -0.12 2.81
C LYS A 317 -26.81 -0.90 3.72
N LEU A 318 -26.36 -2.02 4.27
CA LEU A 318 -27.14 -2.82 5.22
C LEU A 318 -27.42 -2.05 6.52
N LEU A 319 -26.42 -1.36 7.07
CA LEU A 319 -26.57 -0.49 8.25
C LEU A 319 -27.48 0.72 7.97
N SER A 320 -27.40 1.31 6.77
CA SER A 320 -28.35 2.36 6.36
C SER A 320 -29.77 1.83 6.26
N THR A 321 -29.94 0.63 5.70
CA THR A 321 -31.24 -0.04 5.59
C THR A 321 -31.84 -0.31 6.96
N TRP A 322 -31.02 -0.77 7.92
CA TRP A 322 -31.43 -0.92 9.31
C TRP A 322 -31.84 0.41 9.95
N ARG A 323 -31.06 1.49 9.79
CA ARG A 323 -31.40 2.83 10.34
C ARG A 323 -32.77 3.28 9.86
N ASN A 324 -33.05 3.16 8.56
CA ASN A 324 -34.35 3.52 8.00
C ASN A 324 -35.50 2.65 8.56
N VAL A 325 -35.27 1.35 8.75
CA VAL A 325 -36.27 0.44 9.36
C VAL A 325 -36.52 0.84 10.82
N ARG A 326 -35.47 1.15 11.57
CA ARG A 326 -35.57 1.60 12.96
C ARG A 326 -36.31 2.93 13.08
N GLU A 327 -35.95 3.93 12.28
CA GLU A 327 -36.63 5.24 12.25
C GLU A 327 -38.10 5.08 11.91
N GLY A 328 -38.45 4.28 10.89
CA GLY A 328 -39.85 4.00 10.56
C GLY A 328 -40.60 3.21 11.64
N MET A 329 -39.90 2.46 12.49
CA MET A 329 -40.50 1.80 13.65
C MET A 329 -40.74 2.78 14.81
N GLU A 330 -39.81 3.71 15.06
CA GLU A 330 -39.93 4.79 16.05
C GLU A 330 -41.04 5.78 15.66
N GLU A 331 -41.22 6.09 14.37
CA GLU A 331 -42.36 6.90 13.88
C GLU A 331 -43.73 6.21 14.03
N CYS A 332 -43.75 4.88 14.19
CA CYS A 332 -44.96 4.11 14.46
C CYS A 332 -45.25 3.93 15.97
N GLU A 333 -44.59 4.71 16.84
CA GLU A 333 -44.68 4.59 18.31
C GLU A 333 -46.08 4.78 18.91
N ASP A 334 -46.99 5.46 18.19
CA ASP A 334 -48.38 5.67 18.64
C ASP A 334 -49.20 4.37 18.77
N ASP A 335 -48.68 3.24 18.28
CA ASP A 335 -49.36 1.94 18.21
C ASP A 335 -48.71 0.85 19.10
N ARG A 336 -48.14 1.22 20.25
CA ARG A 336 -47.53 0.25 21.19
C ARG A 336 -48.59 -0.58 21.95
N PRO A 337 -48.28 -1.85 22.30
CA PRO A 337 -46.93 -2.41 22.34
C PRO A 337 -46.62 -3.37 21.19
N TYR A 338 -45.37 -3.28 20.72
CA TYR A 338 -44.74 -4.28 19.86
C TYR A 338 -44.93 -5.70 20.42
N PRO A 339 -45.06 -6.73 19.58
CA PRO A 339 -45.18 -8.11 20.05
C PRO A 339 -43.97 -8.50 20.92
N ARG A 340 -44.22 -9.17 22.05
CA ARG A 340 -43.22 -9.56 23.07
C ARG A 340 -42.05 -10.44 22.56
N TRP A 341 -42.15 -10.94 21.33
CA TRP A 341 -41.16 -11.78 20.65
C TRP A 341 -40.29 -11.00 19.66
N TRP A 342 -40.52 -9.70 19.48
CA TRP A 342 -39.64 -8.87 18.68
C TRP A 342 -38.39 -8.54 19.50
N ASP A 343 -37.30 -9.25 19.23
CA ASP A 343 -36.00 -9.02 19.87
C ASP A 343 -35.33 -7.77 19.25
N VAL A 344 -35.95 -6.61 19.50
CA VAL A 344 -35.42 -5.31 19.04
C VAL A 344 -34.03 -5.06 19.61
N ASP A 345 -33.80 -5.46 20.86
CA ASP A 345 -32.50 -5.36 21.51
C ASP A 345 -31.45 -6.26 20.84
N GLY A 346 -31.80 -7.49 20.45
CA GLY A 346 -30.93 -8.38 19.67
C GLY A 346 -30.67 -7.89 18.25
N LEU A 347 -31.65 -7.26 17.59
CA LEU A 347 -31.46 -6.61 16.28
C LEU A 347 -30.51 -5.41 16.40
N VAL A 348 -30.69 -4.57 17.41
CA VAL A 348 -29.80 -3.44 17.72
C VAL A 348 -28.40 -3.94 18.07
N ALA A 349 -28.28 -5.02 18.83
CA ALA A 349 -26.98 -5.63 19.15
C ALA A 349 -26.28 -6.17 17.89
N LYS A 350 -27.00 -6.80 16.95
CA LYS A 350 -26.44 -7.25 15.66
C LYS A 350 -25.98 -6.08 14.78
N ALA A 351 -26.78 -5.03 14.70
CA ALA A 351 -26.42 -3.81 13.96
C ALA A 351 -25.21 -3.10 14.59
N TRP A 352 -25.19 -3.00 15.93
CA TRP A 352 -24.05 -2.47 16.68
C TRP A 352 -22.80 -3.31 16.48
N ASN A 353 -22.90 -4.64 16.51
CA ASN A 353 -21.77 -5.52 16.26
C ASN A 353 -21.21 -5.31 14.85
N LEU A 354 -22.05 -5.28 13.81
CA LEU A 354 -21.60 -5.00 12.45
C LEU A 354 -20.98 -3.60 12.34
N GLN A 355 -21.59 -2.58 12.95
CA GLN A 355 -21.05 -1.22 12.99
C GLN A 355 -19.70 -1.18 13.70
N GLN A 356 -19.54 -1.82 14.84
CA GLN A 356 -18.26 -1.94 15.54
C GLN A 356 -17.23 -2.72 14.72
N PHE A 357 -17.65 -3.72 13.95
CA PHE A 357 -16.79 -4.46 13.01
C PHE A 357 -16.31 -3.56 11.85
N LEU A 358 -17.13 -2.63 11.37
CA LEU A 358 -16.76 -1.69 10.30
C LEU A 358 -15.99 -0.46 10.81
N GLU A 359 -16.30 0.01 12.02
CA GLU A 359 -15.61 1.11 12.70
C GLU A 359 -14.25 0.68 13.25
N ARG A 360 -14.07 -0.63 13.48
CA ARG A 360 -12.75 -1.22 13.62
C ARG A 360 -12.04 -1.06 12.28
N ASP A 361 -11.11 -0.10 12.23
CA ASP A 361 -10.09 0.06 11.19
C ASP A 361 -9.11 -1.15 11.13
N GLU A 362 -9.62 -2.37 11.31
CA GLU A 362 -8.92 -3.63 11.35
C GLU A 362 -8.99 -4.22 9.93
N TYR A 363 -7.83 -4.42 9.31
CA TYR A 363 -7.73 -4.94 7.94
C TYR A 363 -7.55 -6.46 7.97
N MET A 364 -8.27 -7.14 7.07
CA MET A 364 -8.96 -8.42 7.31
C MET A 364 -8.16 -9.65 6.86
N ASP A 365 -8.19 -10.72 7.66
CA ASP A 365 -7.73 -12.06 7.29
C ASP A 365 -8.92 -12.98 6.91
N ASN A 366 -8.65 -14.24 6.57
CA ASN A 366 -9.70 -15.20 6.23
C ASN A 366 -10.71 -15.48 7.35
N ALA A 367 -10.30 -15.45 8.62
CA ALA A 367 -11.20 -15.65 9.75
C ALA A 367 -12.08 -14.41 9.99
N TRP A 368 -11.55 -13.23 9.70
CA TRP A 368 -12.26 -11.97 9.74
C TRP A 368 -13.30 -11.86 8.62
N ASP A 369 -12.98 -12.27 7.39
CA ASP A 369 -13.97 -12.36 6.30
C ASP A 369 -15.14 -13.27 6.68
N GLN A 370 -14.86 -14.43 7.27
CA GLN A 370 -15.90 -15.35 7.73
C GLN A 370 -16.79 -14.74 8.83
N ASN A 371 -16.19 -14.01 9.78
CA ASN A 371 -16.93 -13.32 10.84
C ASN A 371 -17.73 -12.13 10.32
N LEU A 372 -17.17 -11.34 9.39
CA LEU A 372 -17.87 -10.23 8.74
C LEU A 372 -19.05 -10.75 7.92
N THR A 373 -18.84 -11.79 7.11
CA THR A 373 -19.90 -12.46 6.36
C THR A 373 -20.98 -13.00 7.29
N GLY A 374 -20.60 -13.69 8.38
CA GLY A 374 -21.57 -14.19 9.36
C GLY A 374 -22.38 -13.08 10.05
N THR A 375 -21.74 -11.98 10.44
CA THR A 375 -22.42 -10.87 11.14
C THR A 375 -23.33 -10.07 10.22
N ALA A 376 -22.92 -9.80 8.98
CA ALA A 376 -23.77 -9.13 8.01
C ALA A 376 -24.92 -10.02 7.50
N THR A 377 -24.71 -11.33 7.29
CA THR A 377 -25.81 -12.26 7.00
C THR A 377 -26.82 -12.29 8.13
N ALA A 378 -26.36 -12.39 9.39
CA ALA A 378 -27.25 -12.40 10.56
C ALA A 378 -28.06 -11.11 10.73
N LEU A 379 -27.50 -9.95 10.36
CA LEU A 379 -28.23 -8.69 10.36
C LEU A 379 -29.25 -8.63 9.21
N SER A 380 -28.86 -9.06 8.01
CA SER A 380 -29.73 -9.09 6.83
C SER A 380 -30.97 -9.95 7.05
N GLU A 381 -30.80 -11.17 7.56
CA GLU A 381 -31.91 -12.08 7.91
C GLU A 381 -32.87 -11.44 8.91
N ALA A 382 -32.33 -10.78 9.94
CA ALA A 382 -33.14 -10.15 10.97
C ALA A 382 -33.92 -8.92 10.45
N ILE A 383 -33.35 -8.14 9.51
CA ILE A 383 -34.07 -7.05 8.83
C ILE A 383 -35.23 -7.59 7.99
N GLU A 384 -35.03 -8.69 7.26
CA GLU A 384 -36.09 -9.27 6.42
C GLU A 384 -37.21 -9.91 7.26
N GLU A 385 -36.90 -10.49 8.42
CA GLU A 385 -37.90 -10.98 9.37
C GLU A 385 -38.82 -9.85 9.89
N VAL A 386 -38.21 -8.71 10.24
CA VAL A 386 -38.91 -7.48 10.66
C VAL A 386 -39.80 -6.94 9.55
N ARG A 387 -39.28 -6.86 8.32
CA ARG A 387 -40.03 -6.38 7.14
C ARG A 387 -41.20 -7.29 6.79
N GLY A 388 -40.98 -8.61 6.78
CA GLY A 388 -42.02 -9.60 6.52
C GLY A 388 -43.16 -9.50 7.55
N SER A 389 -42.80 -9.38 8.83
CA SER A 389 -43.78 -9.21 9.92
C SER A 389 -44.58 -7.91 9.79
N THR A 390 -43.92 -6.82 9.41
CA THR A 390 -44.57 -5.51 9.22
C THR A 390 -45.53 -5.52 8.03
N ARG A 391 -45.11 -6.11 6.89
CA ARG A 391 -45.96 -6.28 5.71
C ARG A 391 -47.22 -7.08 6.05
N ALA A 392 -47.07 -8.23 6.73
CA ALA A 392 -48.20 -9.06 7.15
C ALA A 392 -49.16 -8.34 8.12
N ARG A 393 -48.67 -7.37 8.89
CA ARG A 393 -49.51 -6.53 9.79
C ARG A 393 -50.29 -5.48 8.99
N LEU A 394 -49.63 -4.81 8.05
CA LEU A 394 -50.27 -3.82 7.18
C LEU A 394 -51.36 -4.46 6.30
N GLU A 395 -51.09 -5.64 5.75
CA GLU A 395 -52.09 -6.43 5.02
C GLU A 395 -53.30 -6.75 5.89
N ARG A 396 -53.08 -7.21 7.14
CA ARG A 396 -54.17 -7.46 8.10
C ARG A 396 -54.98 -6.20 8.41
N LYS A 397 -54.33 -5.05 8.58
CA LYS A 397 -55.01 -3.75 8.79
C LYS A 397 -55.81 -3.35 7.55
N ALA A 398 -55.23 -3.45 6.36
CA ALA A 398 -55.89 -3.14 5.09
C ALA A 398 -57.12 -4.03 4.87
N SER A 399 -57.00 -5.35 5.10
CA SER A 399 -58.13 -6.28 5.03
C SER A 399 -59.22 -5.95 6.05
N ARG A 400 -58.85 -5.52 7.26
CA ARG A 400 -59.82 -5.09 8.28
C ARG A 400 -60.54 -3.80 7.89
N MET A 401 -59.82 -2.82 7.33
CA MET A 401 -60.41 -1.58 6.83
C MET A 401 -61.33 -1.83 5.64
N GLN A 402 -60.96 -2.72 4.71
CA GLN A 402 -61.83 -3.12 3.61
C GLN A 402 -63.11 -3.80 4.09
N ARG A 403 -63.02 -4.66 5.11
CA ARG A 403 -64.21 -5.27 5.75
C ARG A 403 -65.10 -4.23 6.42
N LEU A 404 -64.51 -3.25 7.11
CA LEU A 404 -65.28 -2.18 7.76
C LEU A 404 -65.94 -1.25 6.73
N ALA A 405 -65.24 -0.92 5.64
CA ALA A 405 -65.80 -0.13 4.54
C ALA A 405 -66.96 -0.86 3.84
N GLY A 406 -66.86 -2.18 3.68
CA GLY A 406 -67.96 -3.00 3.13
C GLY A 406 -69.16 -3.20 4.07
N LEU A 407 -69.01 -2.90 5.37
CA LEU A 407 -70.11 -2.90 6.34
C LEU A 407 -70.80 -1.53 6.48
N LEU A 408 -70.15 -0.47 5.99
CA LEU A 408 -70.64 0.92 6.01
C LEU A 408 -71.26 1.33 4.65
N SER A 409 -71.14 0.49 3.63
CA SER A 409 -71.83 0.58 2.34
C SER A 409 -73.02 -0.37 2.32
#